data_AF-A0A645C234-F1
#
_entry.id   AF-A0A645C234-F1
#
_cell.length_a   1.000
_cell.length_b   1.000
_cell.length_c   1.000
_cell.angle_alpha   90.00
_cell.angle_beta   90.00
_cell.angle_gamma   90.00
#
_symmetry.space_group_name_H-M   'P 1'
#
loop_
_entity.id
_entity.type
_entity.pdbx_description
1 polymer ?
#
loop_
_entity_poly.entity_id
_entity_poly.type
_entity_poly.pdbx_seq_one_letter_code
_entity_poly.pdbx_strand_id
1 'polypeptide(L)'
;MVVSTNYTSFFNPYNYAVFDLYLFLLTMIMIAIVRIKYVRFLIPILCIVCVAIHEVYVTTYMVIIGCVLLYELVKSKFSFRNILLTAVSYLSIIGSFVLLQFFTKPLPYSSSEQLIKALAPTTDINMNKGVFDFGYFYNNSLKENFDLLFNTHIGAAFLTLLLISPIYLLFFYIWKNMISFSKTKLEKFVYFVFAVSPIVILPSFFIAIDYDRWFAAINVTQFVLIFYLYITKDKHMHKTIQKLQLFYQKHSWIFISLILYFSALTFLKINTTGFIGEYLKEHFVWR
;
A
#
# COMPACT_ATOMS: atom_id res chain seq x y z
N MET A 1 21.59 18.16 -11.70
CA MET A 1 20.16 18.00 -12.05
C MET A 1 19.41 17.79 -10.75
N VAL A 2 18.80 18.84 -10.21
CA VAL A 2 18.02 18.77 -8.97
C VAL A 2 16.68 18.16 -9.36
N VAL A 3 16.56 16.83 -9.20
CA VAL A 3 15.24 16.23 -9.12
C VAL A 3 14.70 16.71 -7.78
N SER A 4 13.92 17.80 -7.80
CA SER A 4 13.13 18.18 -6.64
C SER A 4 12.09 17.09 -6.44
N THR A 5 12.45 16.04 -5.70
CA THR A 5 11.49 15.09 -5.17
C THR A 5 10.72 15.81 -4.06
N ASN A 6 9.82 16.68 -4.49
CA ASN A 6 8.73 17.18 -3.66
C ASN A 6 7.84 15.97 -3.36
N TYR A 7 8.25 15.18 -2.34
CA TYR A 7 7.47 14.10 -1.78
C TYR A 7 6.24 14.69 -1.11
N THR A 8 5.23 14.88 -1.94
CA THR A 8 4.01 15.56 -1.59
C THR A 8 2.99 14.54 -1.14
N SER A 9 2.20 14.90 -0.13
CA SER A 9 1.18 14.02 0.44
C SER A 9 0.23 13.46 -0.64
N PHE A 10 -0.46 12.36 -0.35
CA PHE A 10 -1.55 11.80 -1.19
C PHE A 10 -2.57 12.84 -1.68
N PHE A 11 -2.69 14.00 -1.01
CA PHE A 11 -3.66 15.06 -1.28
C PHE A 11 -3.04 16.33 -1.88
N ASN A 12 -1.86 16.25 -2.49
CA ASN A 12 -1.28 17.41 -3.16
C ASN A 12 -1.92 17.65 -4.55
N PRO A 13 -2.21 18.90 -4.94
CA PRO A 13 -2.74 19.25 -6.27
C PRO A 13 -1.87 18.82 -7.47
N TYR A 14 -0.58 18.55 -7.27
CA TYR A 14 0.30 18.01 -8.30
C TYR A 14 0.30 16.46 -8.33
N ASN A 15 -0.41 15.80 -7.41
CA ASN A 15 -0.55 14.34 -7.28
C ASN A 15 -1.90 13.80 -7.76
N TYR A 16 -2.76 14.60 -8.42
CA TYR A 16 -4.04 14.13 -8.98
C TYR A 16 -3.90 13.01 -10.05
N ALA A 17 -2.68 12.78 -10.55
CA ALA A 17 -2.31 11.68 -11.44
C ALA A 17 -1.82 10.41 -10.72
N VAL A 18 -1.78 10.39 -9.38
CA VAL A 18 -1.30 9.20 -8.64
C VAL A 18 -2.43 8.18 -8.57
N PHE A 19 -2.32 7.15 -9.41
CA PHE A 19 -3.27 6.04 -9.49
C PHE A 19 -3.64 5.44 -8.13
N ASP A 20 -2.73 5.46 -7.15
CA ASP A 20 -2.96 4.94 -5.80
C ASP A 20 -4.17 5.55 -5.09
N LEU A 21 -4.48 6.83 -5.29
CA LEU A 21 -5.64 7.45 -4.65
C LEU A 21 -6.93 6.83 -5.17
N TYR A 22 -7.03 6.63 -6.49
CA TYR A 22 -8.18 5.97 -7.10
C TYR A 22 -8.30 4.52 -6.65
N LEU A 23 -7.18 3.78 -6.62
CA LEU A 23 -7.16 2.40 -6.12
C LEU A 23 -7.65 2.32 -4.68
N PHE A 24 -7.14 3.19 -3.80
CA PHE A 24 -7.54 3.25 -2.40
C PHE A 24 -9.03 3.58 -2.25
N LEU A 25 -9.53 4.60 -2.96
CA LEU A 25 -10.94 4.98 -2.93
C LEU A 25 -11.85 3.84 -3.39
N LEU A 26 -11.50 3.16 -4.49
CA LEU A 26 -12.24 2.00 -4.97
C LEU A 26 -12.22 0.85 -3.95
N THR A 27 -11.09 0.61 -3.29
CA THR A 27 -11.00 -0.35 -2.17
C THR A 27 -11.91 0.03 -1.01
N MET A 28 -11.94 1.32 -0.63
CA MET A 28 -12.85 1.80 0.43
C MET A 28 -14.33 1.62 0.03
N ILE A 29 -14.68 1.86 -1.22
CA ILE A 29 -16.02 1.59 -1.76
C ILE A 29 -16.33 0.08 -1.64
N MET A 30 -15.42 -0.79 -2.06
CA MET A 30 -15.59 -2.25 -1.95
C MET A 30 -15.83 -2.69 -0.49
N ILE A 31 -15.08 -2.12 0.47
CA ILE A 31 -15.27 -2.38 1.89
C ILE A 31 -16.65 -1.90 2.38
N ALA A 32 -17.08 -0.71 1.97
CA ALA A 32 -18.38 -0.16 2.35
C ALA A 32 -19.55 -1.04 1.84
N ILE A 33 -19.41 -1.60 0.64
CA ILE A 33 -20.48 -2.39 0.01
C ILE A 33 -20.43 -3.89 0.33
N VAL A 34 -19.35 -4.43 0.91
CA VAL A 34 -19.16 -5.89 1.09
C VAL A 34 -20.28 -6.58 1.88
N ARG A 35 -20.90 -5.85 2.81
CA ARG A 35 -22.03 -6.34 3.61
C ARG A 35 -23.40 -5.96 3.05
N ILE A 36 -23.45 -5.13 2.02
CA ILE A 36 -24.71 -4.69 1.41
C ILE A 36 -25.13 -5.72 0.36
N LYS A 37 -26.14 -6.52 0.71
CA LYS A 37 -26.62 -7.70 -0.05
C LYS A 37 -26.77 -7.45 -1.55
N TYR A 38 -27.33 -6.30 -1.93
CA TYR A 38 -27.71 -6.01 -3.31
C TYR A 38 -26.60 -5.45 -4.17
N VAL A 39 -25.51 -4.90 -3.60
CA VAL A 39 -24.45 -4.23 -4.38
C VAL A 39 -23.10 -4.91 -4.27
N ARG A 40 -22.91 -5.80 -3.29
CA ARG A 40 -21.64 -6.52 -3.11
C ARG A 40 -21.22 -7.38 -4.31
N PHE A 41 -22.14 -7.69 -5.23
CA PHE A 41 -21.81 -8.39 -6.47
C PHE A 41 -20.94 -7.55 -7.42
N LEU A 42 -20.82 -6.23 -7.19
CA LEU A 42 -19.93 -5.35 -7.94
C LEU A 42 -18.46 -5.52 -7.56
N ILE A 43 -18.15 -6.14 -6.41
CA ILE A 43 -16.76 -6.26 -5.93
C ILE A 43 -15.82 -6.91 -6.96
N PRO A 44 -16.16 -8.05 -7.60
CA PRO A 44 -15.29 -8.62 -8.64
C PRO A 44 -15.06 -7.68 -9.82
N ILE A 45 -16.06 -6.89 -10.22
CA ILE A 45 -15.93 -5.90 -11.31
C ILE A 45 -14.98 -4.78 -10.87
N LEU A 46 -15.17 -4.25 -9.66
CA LEU A 46 -14.29 -3.22 -9.10
C LEU A 46 -12.85 -3.73 -8.94
N CYS A 47 -12.66 -5.00 -8.60
CA CYS A 47 -11.35 -5.64 -8.61
C CYS A 47 -10.68 -5.58 -9.99
N ILE A 48 -11.41 -5.90 -11.07
CA ILE A 48 -10.89 -5.80 -12.45
C ILE A 48 -10.54 -4.35 -12.78
N VAL A 49 -11.42 -3.40 -12.42
CA VAL A 49 -11.18 -1.97 -12.65
C VAL A 49 -9.93 -1.50 -11.93
N CYS A 50 -9.72 -1.89 -10.67
CA CYS A 50 -8.50 -1.53 -9.94
C CYS A 50 -7.23 -2.06 -10.63
N VAL A 51 -7.21 -3.32 -11.06
CA VAL A 51 -6.05 -3.88 -11.77
C VAL A 51 -5.85 -3.18 -13.12
N ALA A 52 -6.93 -2.81 -13.81
CA ALA A 52 -6.86 -2.07 -15.08
C ALA A 52 -6.39 -0.62 -14.93
N ILE A 53 -6.63 0.02 -13.77
CA ILE A 53 -6.07 1.34 -13.46
C ILE A 53 -4.55 1.22 -13.28
N HIS A 54 -4.11 0.26 -12.46
CA HIS A 54 -2.68 0.01 -12.25
C HIS A 54 -2.47 -1.39 -11.62
N GLU A 55 -1.58 -2.17 -12.22
CA GLU A 55 -1.21 -3.54 -11.85
C GLU A 55 -0.61 -3.65 -10.44
N VAL A 56 0.01 -2.57 -9.93
CA VAL A 56 0.49 -2.48 -8.53
C VAL A 56 -0.62 -2.68 -7.51
N TYR A 57 -1.90 -2.57 -7.89
CA TYR A 57 -3.02 -2.92 -7.03
C TYR A 57 -2.88 -4.31 -6.40
N VAL A 58 -2.34 -5.29 -7.16
CA VAL A 58 -2.16 -6.68 -6.73
C VAL A 58 -1.19 -6.80 -5.56
N THR A 59 -0.22 -5.91 -5.44
CA THR A 59 0.72 -5.95 -4.32
C THR A 59 0.36 -4.97 -3.21
N THR A 60 -0.56 -4.03 -3.44
CA THR A 60 -0.94 -2.98 -2.48
C THR A 60 -2.34 -3.21 -1.90
N TYR A 61 -3.36 -2.50 -2.40
CA TYR A 61 -4.67 -2.39 -1.78
C TYR A 61 -5.56 -3.62 -2.00
N MET A 62 -5.22 -4.55 -2.92
CA MET A 62 -5.98 -5.81 -3.04
C MET A 62 -6.00 -6.60 -1.74
N VAL A 63 -4.91 -6.49 -0.97
CA VAL A 63 -4.70 -7.25 0.26
C VAL A 63 -5.77 -6.92 1.28
N ILE A 64 -6.21 -5.65 1.31
CA ILE A 64 -7.28 -5.19 2.18
C ILE A 64 -8.59 -5.91 1.85
N ILE A 65 -9.03 -5.83 0.58
CA ILE A 65 -10.31 -6.44 0.19
C ILE A 65 -10.26 -7.98 0.27
N GLY A 66 -9.12 -8.59 -0.05
CA GLY A 66 -8.92 -10.03 0.12
C GLY A 66 -9.08 -10.48 1.58
N CYS A 67 -8.43 -9.78 2.51
CA CYS A 67 -8.58 -10.03 3.94
C CYS A 67 -10.02 -9.85 4.42
N VAL A 68 -10.69 -8.76 3.97
CA VAL A 68 -12.09 -8.48 4.31
C VAL A 68 -13.02 -9.59 3.81
N LEU A 69 -12.86 -10.04 2.56
CA LEU A 69 -13.67 -11.13 1.99
C LEU A 69 -13.44 -12.44 2.74
N LEU A 70 -12.19 -12.79 3.08
CA LEU A 70 -11.87 -13.95 3.90
C LEU A 70 -12.56 -13.89 5.27
N TYR A 71 -12.54 -12.73 5.92
CA TYR A 71 -13.21 -12.54 7.20
C TYR A 71 -14.73 -12.68 7.09
N GLU A 72 -15.37 -12.08 6.08
CA GLU A 72 -16.82 -12.23 5.85
C GLU A 72 -17.21 -13.66 5.49
N LEU A 73 -16.36 -14.37 4.75
CA LEU A 73 -16.54 -15.78 4.42
C LEU A 73 -16.59 -16.63 5.69
N VAL A 74 -15.58 -16.50 6.56
CA VAL A 74 -15.51 -17.22 7.84
C VAL A 74 -16.67 -16.84 8.76
N LYS A 75 -16.99 -15.55 8.87
CA LYS A 75 -18.10 -15.05 9.70
C LYS A 75 -19.46 -15.61 9.25
N SER A 76 -19.63 -15.80 7.94
CA SER A 76 -20.84 -16.40 7.37
C SER A 76 -20.89 -17.92 7.46
N LYS A 77 -19.93 -18.56 8.14
CA LYS A 77 -19.77 -20.01 8.20
C LYS A 77 -19.71 -20.65 6.81
N PHE A 78 -18.97 -20.00 5.90
CA PHE A 78 -18.77 -20.50 4.53
C PHE A 78 -20.07 -20.64 3.73
N SER A 79 -20.99 -19.68 3.87
CA SER A 79 -22.18 -19.67 3.01
C SER A 79 -21.80 -19.66 1.53
N PHE A 80 -22.51 -20.43 0.69
CA PHE A 80 -22.20 -20.56 -0.73
C PHE A 80 -22.08 -19.22 -1.45
N ARG A 81 -22.95 -18.25 -1.12
CA ARG A 81 -22.91 -16.90 -1.70
C ARG A 81 -21.62 -16.15 -1.38
N ASN A 82 -21.07 -16.33 -0.17
CA ASN A 82 -19.81 -15.70 0.22
C ASN A 82 -18.60 -16.47 -0.31
N ILE A 83 -18.70 -17.80 -0.46
CA ILE A 83 -17.69 -18.58 -1.18
C ILE A 83 -17.57 -18.06 -2.60
N LEU A 84 -18.70 -17.97 -3.32
CA LEU A 84 -18.74 -17.52 -4.70
C LEU A 84 -18.21 -16.09 -4.83
N LEU A 85 -18.68 -15.17 -3.99
CA LEU A 85 -18.19 -13.79 -4.00
C LEU A 85 -16.68 -13.70 -3.80
N THR A 86 -16.14 -14.45 -2.83
CA THR A 86 -14.71 -14.46 -2.51
C THR A 86 -13.90 -15.07 -3.65
N ALA A 87 -14.31 -16.24 -4.15
CA ALA A 87 -13.62 -16.94 -5.22
C ALA A 87 -13.62 -16.12 -6.51
N VAL A 88 -14.78 -15.59 -6.92
CA VAL A 88 -14.89 -14.77 -8.14
C VAL A 88 -14.07 -13.49 -8.00
N SER A 89 -14.03 -12.83 -6.84
CA SER A 89 -13.20 -11.64 -6.64
C SER A 89 -11.70 -11.96 -6.77
N TYR A 90 -11.22 -13.05 -6.18
CA TYR A 90 -9.82 -13.46 -6.34
C TYR A 90 -9.48 -13.85 -7.78
N LEU A 91 -10.36 -14.60 -8.45
CA LEU A 91 -10.19 -14.96 -9.86
C LEU A 91 -10.21 -13.73 -10.76
N SER A 92 -11.05 -12.74 -10.46
CA SER A 92 -11.08 -11.46 -11.16
C SER A 92 -9.75 -10.72 -11.06
N ILE A 93 -9.15 -10.65 -9.86
CA ILE A 93 -7.84 -10.01 -9.66
C ILE A 93 -6.75 -10.77 -10.42
N ILE A 94 -6.62 -12.08 -10.17
CA ILE A 94 -5.56 -12.90 -10.77
C ILE A 94 -5.71 -12.94 -12.30
N GLY A 95 -6.92 -13.17 -12.79
CA GLY A 95 -7.22 -13.25 -14.22
C GLY A 95 -6.97 -11.94 -14.95
N SER A 96 -7.42 -10.81 -14.40
CA SER A 96 -7.15 -9.49 -15.00
C SER A 96 -5.67 -9.13 -14.94
N PHE A 97 -4.96 -9.43 -13.84
CA PHE A 97 -3.53 -9.19 -13.74
C PHE A 97 -2.75 -10.01 -14.77
N VAL A 98 -3.02 -11.32 -14.87
CA VAL A 98 -2.35 -12.18 -15.86
C VAL A 98 -2.64 -11.70 -17.28
N LEU A 99 -3.89 -11.36 -17.59
CA LEU A 99 -4.28 -10.85 -18.89
C LEU A 99 -3.54 -9.54 -19.23
N LEU A 100 -3.56 -8.56 -18.34
CA LEU A 100 -2.99 -7.23 -18.60
C LEU A 100 -1.46 -7.26 -18.58
N GLN A 101 -0.85 -8.03 -17.68
CA GLN A 101 0.60 -8.08 -17.55
C GLN A 101 1.28 -8.84 -18.69
N PHE A 102 0.68 -9.94 -19.17
CA PHE A 102 1.34 -10.86 -20.09
C PHE A 102 0.76 -10.90 -21.51
N PHE A 103 -0.48 -10.41 -21.71
CA PHE A 103 -1.15 -10.47 -23.02
C PHE A 103 -1.43 -9.09 -23.63
N THR A 104 -1.10 -8.00 -22.93
CA THR A 104 -1.18 -6.65 -23.52
C THR A 104 -0.05 -6.45 -24.52
N LYS A 105 -0.38 -5.92 -25.70
CA LYS A 105 0.63 -5.63 -26.72
C LYS A 105 1.58 -4.54 -26.21
N PRO A 106 2.90 -4.67 -26.44
CA PRO A 106 3.82 -3.60 -26.14
C PRO A 106 3.47 -2.35 -26.95
N LEU A 107 3.90 -1.20 -26.46
CA LEU A 107 3.73 0.05 -27.18
C LEU A 107 4.37 -0.04 -28.57
N PRO A 108 3.74 0.51 -29.62
CA PRO A 108 4.25 0.45 -30.99
C PRO A 108 5.38 1.47 -31.25
N TYR A 109 6.22 1.72 -30.25
CA TYR A 109 7.30 2.70 -30.28
C TYR A 109 8.59 2.02 -29.80
N SER A 110 9.73 2.35 -30.40
CA SER A 110 11.01 1.74 -30.03
C SER A 110 11.80 2.56 -29.00
N SER A 111 11.37 3.79 -28.70
CA SER A 111 11.99 4.64 -27.68
C SER A 111 11.00 5.66 -27.11
N SER A 112 11.34 6.20 -25.93
CA SER A 112 10.62 7.31 -25.30
C SER A 112 10.55 8.55 -26.19
N GLU A 113 11.58 8.82 -26.98
CA GLU A 113 11.61 9.96 -27.92
C GLU A 113 10.58 9.83 -29.03
N GLN A 114 10.41 8.62 -29.58
CA GLN A 114 9.38 8.36 -30.58
C GLN A 114 7.98 8.51 -30.00
N LEU A 115 7.77 7.98 -28.79
CA LEU A 115 6.50 8.12 -28.08
C LEU A 115 6.17 9.59 -27.80
N ILE A 116 7.12 10.36 -27.26
CA ILE A 116 6.94 11.79 -26.97
C ILE A 116 6.64 12.57 -28.25
N LYS A 117 7.36 12.30 -29.35
CA LYS A 117 7.09 12.95 -30.65
C LYS A 117 5.69 12.62 -31.17
N ALA A 118 5.21 11.41 -30.97
CA ALA A 118 3.87 11.00 -31.40
C ALA A 118 2.76 11.63 -30.54
N LEU A 119 3.02 11.87 -29.25
CA LEU A 119 2.07 12.47 -28.31
C LEU A 119 2.09 14.01 -28.30
N ALA A 120 3.22 14.65 -28.64
CA ALA A 120 3.37 16.10 -28.57
C ALA A 120 2.29 16.90 -29.33
N PRO A 121 1.76 16.44 -30.48
CA PRO A 121 0.68 17.15 -31.17
C PRO A 121 -0.68 17.08 -30.47
N THR A 122 -0.88 16.16 -29.51
CA THR A 122 -2.18 15.87 -28.89
C THR A 122 -2.31 16.41 -27.48
N THR A 123 -1.26 17.03 -26.93
CA THR A 123 -1.25 17.52 -25.55
C THR A 123 -0.32 18.71 -25.37
N ASP A 124 -0.74 19.65 -24.52
CA ASP A 124 0.09 20.79 -24.07
C ASP A 124 0.94 20.43 -22.83
N ILE A 125 0.87 19.17 -22.37
CA ILE A 125 1.61 18.71 -21.19
C ILE A 125 3.10 18.61 -21.53
N ASN A 126 3.93 19.28 -20.73
CA ASN A 126 5.38 19.14 -20.82
C ASN A 126 5.80 17.71 -20.40
N MET A 127 6.12 16.88 -21.39
CA MET A 127 6.46 15.49 -21.21
C MET A 127 7.91 15.30 -20.78
N ASN A 128 8.12 14.61 -19.64
CA ASN A 128 9.45 14.27 -19.15
C ASN A 128 9.91 12.92 -19.70
N LYS A 129 10.97 12.94 -20.53
CA LYS A 129 11.58 11.73 -21.11
C LYS A 129 11.94 10.66 -20.07
N GLY A 130 12.46 11.07 -18.91
CA GLY A 130 12.85 10.15 -17.84
C GLY A 130 11.68 9.32 -17.29
N VAL A 131 10.47 9.87 -17.29
CA VAL A 131 9.27 9.15 -16.83
C VAL A 131 8.90 8.03 -17.80
N PHE A 132 8.98 8.29 -19.11
CA PHE A 132 8.70 7.28 -20.13
C PHE A 132 9.82 6.24 -20.19
N ASP A 133 11.08 6.68 -20.10
CA ASP A 133 12.24 5.79 -20.04
C ASP A 133 12.09 4.81 -18.88
N PHE A 134 11.71 5.28 -17.69
CA PHE A 134 11.54 4.42 -16.52
C PHE A 134 10.25 3.58 -16.56
N GLY A 135 9.14 4.14 -17.03
CA GLY A 135 7.83 3.48 -16.97
C GLY A 135 7.54 2.48 -18.09
N TYR A 136 8.11 2.69 -19.28
CA TYR A 136 7.74 1.91 -20.47
C TYR A 136 8.93 1.31 -21.23
N PHE A 137 10.11 1.93 -21.15
CA PHE A 137 11.30 1.52 -21.90
C PHE A 137 12.44 1.03 -21.01
N TYR A 138 12.17 0.86 -19.72
CA TYR A 138 13.17 0.45 -18.73
C TYR A 138 13.42 -1.05 -18.88
N ASN A 139 14.64 -1.39 -19.31
CA ASN A 139 15.06 -2.76 -19.57
C ASN A 139 16.27 -3.14 -18.72
N ASN A 140 16.27 -2.74 -17.45
CA ASN A 140 17.30 -3.18 -16.53
C ASN A 140 17.04 -4.62 -16.10
N SER A 141 18.12 -5.37 -15.96
CA SER A 141 18.09 -6.70 -15.39
C SER A 141 17.65 -6.64 -13.92
N LEU A 142 17.07 -7.74 -13.41
CA LEU A 142 16.79 -7.86 -11.98
C LEU A 142 18.02 -7.56 -11.12
N LYS A 143 19.21 -7.95 -11.59
CA LYS A 143 20.48 -7.69 -10.92
C LYS A 143 20.74 -6.20 -10.73
N GLU A 144 20.54 -5.38 -11.75
CA GLU A 144 20.72 -3.93 -11.67
C GLU A 144 19.73 -3.28 -10.70
N ASN A 145 18.48 -3.77 -10.63
CA ASN A 145 17.51 -3.31 -9.64
C ASN A 145 17.92 -3.68 -8.21
N PHE A 146 18.45 -4.89 -8.01
CA PHE A 146 18.99 -5.31 -6.71
C PHE A 146 20.22 -4.50 -6.31
N ASP A 147 21.15 -4.28 -7.24
CA ASP A 147 22.34 -3.47 -7.02
C ASP A 147 21.93 -2.04 -6.65
N LEU A 148 20.94 -1.46 -7.34
CA LEU A 148 20.42 -0.14 -6.98
C LEU A 148 19.77 -0.13 -5.59
N LEU A 149 18.93 -1.12 -5.26
CA LEU A 149 18.32 -1.23 -3.92
C LEU A 149 19.39 -1.25 -2.82
N PHE A 150 20.34 -2.18 -2.90
CA PHE A 150 21.33 -2.38 -1.84
C PHE A 150 22.41 -1.30 -1.80
N ASN A 151 22.80 -0.76 -2.97
CA ASN A 151 23.86 0.24 -3.06
C ASN A 151 23.36 1.67 -3.04
N THR A 152 22.06 1.97 -2.96
CA THR A 152 21.60 3.37 -2.91
C THR A 152 20.41 3.61 -1.98
N HIS A 153 19.52 2.63 -1.79
CA HIS A 153 18.22 2.89 -1.14
C HIS A 153 17.96 2.10 0.15
N ILE A 154 18.70 1.01 0.41
CA ILE A 154 18.47 0.17 1.59
C ILE A 154 18.67 0.95 2.90
N GLY A 155 19.63 1.87 2.94
CA GLY A 155 19.86 2.73 4.11
C GLY A 155 18.68 3.65 4.39
N ALA A 156 18.12 4.28 3.36
CA ALA A 156 16.92 5.11 3.47
C ALA A 156 15.68 4.29 3.85
N ALA A 157 15.53 3.09 3.31
CA ALA A 157 14.44 2.18 3.67
C ALA A 157 14.55 1.73 5.13
N PHE A 158 15.75 1.38 5.60
CA PHE A 158 16.01 0.99 6.99
C PHE A 158 15.78 2.16 7.96
N LEU A 159 16.27 3.36 7.63
CA LEU A 159 16.00 4.55 8.42
C LEU A 159 14.50 4.85 8.49
N THR A 160 13.80 4.76 7.36
CA THR A 160 12.33 4.93 7.32
C THR A 160 11.64 3.93 8.24
N LEU A 161 12.01 2.65 8.16
CA LEU A 161 11.50 1.59 9.03
C LEU A 161 11.75 1.90 10.52
N LEU A 162 12.94 2.37 10.87
CA LEU A 162 13.28 2.75 12.24
C LEU A 162 12.41 3.91 12.72
N LEU A 163 12.22 4.94 11.88
CA LEU A 163 11.41 6.10 12.20
C LEU A 163 9.91 5.76 12.37
N ILE A 164 9.38 4.83 11.58
CA ILE A 164 7.97 4.42 11.69
C ILE A 164 7.76 3.18 12.59
N SER A 165 8.83 2.64 13.18
CA SER A 165 8.79 1.46 14.04
C SER A 165 7.79 1.55 15.20
N PRO A 166 7.50 2.71 15.83
CA PRO A 166 6.47 2.77 16.87
C PRO A 166 5.07 2.40 16.36
N ILE A 167 4.75 2.71 15.10
CA ILE A 167 3.48 2.30 14.47
C ILE A 167 3.47 0.78 14.25
N TYR A 168 4.59 0.19 13.81
CA TYR A 168 4.68 -1.26 13.64
C TYR A 168 4.60 -2.03 14.95
N LEU A 169 5.17 -1.48 16.04
CA LEU A 169 4.99 -2.04 17.38
C LEU A 169 3.52 -1.99 17.82
N LEU A 170 2.80 -0.92 17.48
CA LEU A 170 1.36 -0.82 17.72
C LEU A 170 0.58 -1.89 16.93
N PHE A 171 0.87 -2.06 15.64
CA PHE A 171 0.22 -3.12 14.84
C PHE A 171 0.53 -4.51 15.39
N PHE A 172 1.80 -4.79 15.69
CA PHE A 172 2.20 -6.06 16.30
C PHE A 172 1.45 -6.32 17.61
N TYR A 173 1.35 -5.31 18.48
CA TYR A 173 0.59 -5.41 19.71
C TYR A 173 -0.88 -5.74 19.44
N ILE A 174 -1.52 -5.03 18.51
CA ILE A 174 -2.94 -5.22 18.20
C ILE A 174 -3.18 -6.65 17.71
N TRP A 175 -2.45 -7.10 16.70
CA TRP A 175 -2.65 -8.43 16.13
C TRP A 175 -2.28 -9.55 17.09
N LYS A 176 -1.20 -9.39 17.87
CA LYS A 176 -0.84 -10.34 18.92
C LYS A 176 -1.98 -10.52 19.93
N ASN A 177 -2.59 -9.43 20.39
CA ASN A 177 -3.71 -9.52 21.33
C ASN A 177 -4.95 -10.16 20.67
N MET A 178 -5.30 -9.76 19.44
CA MET A 178 -6.39 -10.37 18.66
C MET A 178 -6.26 -11.89 18.57
N ILE A 179 -5.09 -12.37 18.14
CA ILE A 179 -4.79 -13.81 18.01
C ILE A 179 -4.86 -14.49 19.39
N SER A 180 -4.34 -13.85 20.43
CA SER A 180 -4.36 -14.41 21.80
C SER A 180 -5.77 -14.52 22.39
N PHE A 181 -6.65 -13.57 22.08
CA PHE A 181 -8.03 -13.58 22.59
C PHE A 181 -8.95 -14.54 21.84
N SER A 182 -8.55 -14.95 20.64
CA SER A 182 -9.30 -15.86 19.78
C SER A 182 -9.34 -17.27 20.35
N LYS A 183 -10.51 -17.91 20.32
CA LYS A 183 -10.69 -19.27 20.85
C LYS A 183 -10.47 -20.33 19.78
N THR A 184 -10.91 -20.06 18.55
CA THR A 184 -10.85 -21.06 17.47
C THR A 184 -9.57 -20.93 16.65
N LYS A 185 -9.07 -22.05 16.11
CA LYS A 185 -7.91 -22.06 15.20
C LYS A 185 -8.19 -21.24 13.93
N LEU A 186 -9.43 -21.24 13.45
CA LEU A 186 -9.83 -20.51 12.26
C LEU A 186 -9.81 -18.99 12.49
N GLU A 187 -10.36 -18.48 13.60
CA GLU A 187 -10.26 -17.05 13.96
C GLU A 187 -8.78 -16.62 14.07
N LYS A 188 -7.95 -17.44 14.75
CA LYS A 188 -6.50 -17.19 14.85
C LYS A 188 -5.82 -17.10 13.49
N PHE A 189 -6.16 -18.00 12.57
CA PHE A 189 -5.64 -17.99 11.22
C PHE A 189 -6.03 -16.71 10.48
N VAL A 190 -7.30 -16.29 10.53
CA VAL A 190 -7.75 -15.06 9.88
C VAL A 190 -7.02 -13.83 10.42
N TYR A 191 -6.88 -13.70 11.74
CA TYR A 191 -6.15 -12.55 12.30
C TYR A 191 -4.63 -12.61 12.05
N PHE A 192 -4.05 -13.82 11.96
CA PHE A 192 -2.68 -13.98 11.51
C PHE A 192 -2.52 -13.53 10.06
N VAL A 193 -3.43 -13.93 9.16
CA VAL A 193 -3.45 -13.46 7.76
C VAL A 193 -3.49 -11.94 7.73
N PHE A 194 -4.36 -11.28 8.52
CA PHE A 194 -4.43 -9.81 8.56
C PHE A 194 -3.10 -9.17 8.98
N ALA A 195 -2.43 -9.74 9.99
CA ALA A 195 -1.16 -9.26 10.53
C ALA A 195 -0.02 -9.35 9.51
N VAL A 196 0.06 -10.47 8.78
CA VAL A 196 1.14 -10.71 7.80
C VAL A 196 0.77 -10.26 6.39
N SER A 197 -0.47 -9.85 6.16
CA SER A 197 -1.00 -9.48 4.86
C SER A 197 -0.13 -8.51 4.04
N PRO A 198 0.58 -7.51 4.64
CA PRO A 198 1.43 -6.62 3.86
C PRO A 198 2.68 -7.30 3.25
N ILE A 199 2.99 -8.55 3.60
CA ILE A 199 4.09 -9.31 2.99
C ILE A 199 3.96 -9.43 1.47
N VAL A 200 2.73 -9.30 0.94
CA VAL A 200 2.43 -9.32 -0.50
C VAL A 200 3.06 -8.12 -1.24
N ILE A 201 3.49 -7.08 -0.52
CA ILE A 201 4.22 -5.92 -1.09
C ILE A 201 5.67 -6.29 -1.46
N LEU A 202 6.25 -7.33 -0.83
CA LEU A 202 7.68 -7.66 -0.99
C LEU A 202 8.14 -7.81 -2.45
N PRO A 203 7.41 -8.48 -3.36
CA PRO A 203 7.83 -8.55 -4.76
C PRO A 203 8.00 -7.17 -5.39
N SER A 204 7.04 -6.26 -5.19
CA SER A 204 7.16 -4.87 -5.66
C SER A 204 8.26 -4.09 -4.96
N PHE A 205 8.51 -4.38 -3.68
CA PHE A 205 9.60 -3.76 -2.92
C PHE A 205 10.99 -4.06 -3.49
N PHE A 206 11.19 -5.24 -4.09
CA PHE A 206 12.47 -5.62 -4.71
C PHE A 206 12.58 -5.21 -6.18
N ILE A 207 11.45 -5.10 -6.89
CA ILE A 207 11.43 -4.80 -8.32
C ILE A 207 11.36 -3.29 -8.58
N ALA A 208 10.74 -2.52 -7.69
CA ALA A 208 10.50 -1.10 -7.84
C ALA A 208 11.11 -0.28 -6.70
N ILE A 209 11.47 0.96 -7.00
CA ILE A 209 12.37 1.80 -6.18
C ILE A 209 11.58 2.84 -5.33
N ASP A 210 10.25 2.76 -5.33
CA ASP A 210 9.34 3.69 -4.65
C ASP A 210 9.05 3.29 -3.18
N TYR A 211 10.08 3.26 -2.33
CA TYR A 211 9.96 2.74 -0.95
C TYR A 211 8.96 3.49 -0.07
N ASP A 212 8.85 4.80 -0.24
CA ASP A 212 7.89 5.62 0.50
C ASP A 212 6.44 5.24 0.17
N ARG A 213 6.15 4.98 -1.10
CA ARG A 213 4.86 4.43 -1.57
C ARG A 213 4.56 3.09 -0.91
N TRP A 214 5.55 2.18 -0.86
CA TRP A 214 5.39 0.85 -0.25
C TRP A 214 5.12 0.92 1.26
N PHE A 215 5.87 1.71 2.01
CA PHE A 215 5.63 1.90 3.45
C PHE A 215 4.26 2.55 3.72
N ALA A 216 3.84 3.51 2.90
CA ALA A 216 2.51 4.09 2.99
C ALA A 216 1.42 3.04 2.77
N ALA A 217 1.54 2.19 1.74
CA ALA A 217 0.60 1.12 1.46
C ALA A 217 0.48 0.10 2.61
N ILE A 218 1.61 -0.28 3.24
CA ILE A 218 1.61 -1.13 4.43
C ILE A 218 0.78 -0.49 5.55
N ASN A 219 1.08 0.77 5.89
CA ASN A 219 0.42 1.48 6.99
C ASN A 219 -1.07 1.64 6.75
N VAL A 220 -1.46 2.09 5.55
CA VAL A 220 -2.86 2.24 5.16
C VAL A 220 -3.60 0.91 5.25
N THR A 221 -3.00 -0.17 4.72
CA THR A 221 -3.59 -1.52 4.79
C THR A 221 -3.89 -1.93 6.22
N GLN A 222 -2.91 -1.80 7.11
CA GLN A 222 -3.05 -2.21 8.50
C GLN A 222 -4.10 -1.37 9.25
N PHE A 223 -4.10 -0.04 9.08
CA PHE A 223 -5.12 0.82 9.68
C PHE A 223 -6.53 0.50 9.17
N VAL A 224 -6.70 0.33 7.86
CA VAL A 224 -8.02 0.01 7.28
C VAL A 224 -8.54 -1.32 7.80
N LEU A 225 -7.70 -2.36 7.91
CA LEU A 225 -8.11 -3.64 8.47
C LEU A 225 -8.49 -3.53 9.96
N ILE A 226 -7.75 -2.74 10.74
CA ILE A 226 -8.08 -2.46 12.15
C ILE A 226 -9.43 -1.76 12.25
N PHE A 227 -9.63 -0.68 11.48
CA PHE A 227 -10.89 0.07 11.48
C PHE A 227 -12.06 -0.76 10.97
N TYR A 228 -11.85 -1.59 9.96
CA TYR A 228 -12.87 -2.51 9.50
C TYR A 228 -13.34 -3.44 10.62
N LEU A 229 -12.43 -4.12 11.32
CA LEU A 229 -12.80 -5.00 12.43
C LEU A 229 -13.47 -4.24 13.58
N TYR A 230 -13.03 -3.01 13.86
CA TYR A 230 -13.64 -2.16 14.87
C TYR A 230 -15.07 -1.75 14.47
N ILE A 231 -15.28 -1.14 13.30
CA ILE A 231 -16.61 -0.72 12.83
C ILE A 231 -17.57 -1.90 12.74
N THR A 232 -17.05 -3.07 12.37
CA THR A 232 -17.85 -4.29 12.23
C THR A 232 -18.16 -5.01 13.54
N LYS A 233 -17.84 -4.39 14.68
CA LYS A 233 -18.12 -4.89 16.03
C LYS A 233 -17.47 -6.23 16.33
N ASP A 234 -16.25 -6.45 15.83
CA ASP A 234 -15.48 -7.63 16.19
C ASP A 234 -15.13 -7.60 17.70
N LYS A 235 -15.51 -8.67 18.41
CA LYS A 235 -15.39 -8.78 19.87
C LYS A 235 -13.93 -8.73 20.34
N HIS A 236 -13.01 -9.31 19.57
CA HIS A 236 -11.60 -9.35 19.91
C HIS A 236 -10.95 -7.99 19.66
N MET A 237 -11.38 -7.30 18.60
CA MET A 237 -10.88 -5.96 18.27
C MET A 237 -11.29 -4.97 19.35
N HIS A 238 -12.55 -4.97 19.76
CA HIS A 238 -13.03 -4.12 20.85
C HIS A 238 -12.26 -4.35 22.14
N LYS A 239 -12.05 -5.62 22.52
CA LYS A 239 -11.28 -5.96 23.72
C LYS A 239 -9.83 -5.46 23.64
N THR A 240 -9.22 -5.54 22.46
CA THR A 240 -7.86 -5.06 22.21
C THR A 240 -7.77 -3.55 22.30
N ILE A 241 -8.71 -2.83 21.68
CA ILE A 241 -8.79 -1.36 21.74
C ILE A 241 -9.08 -0.88 23.16
N GLN A 242 -9.98 -1.54 23.91
CA GLN A 242 -10.23 -1.22 25.33
C GLN A 242 -8.95 -1.35 26.16
N LYS A 243 -8.15 -2.40 25.94
CA LYS A 243 -6.87 -2.58 26.62
C LYS A 243 -5.86 -1.47 26.27
N LEU A 244 -5.80 -1.06 25.00
CA LEU A 244 -4.98 0.07 24.56
C LEU A 244 -5.46 1.39 25.18
N GLN A 245 -6.77 1.62 25.23
CA GLN A 245 -7.37 2.80 25.83
C GLN A 245 -6.99 2.91 27.31
N LEU A 246 -7.13 1.83 28.08
CA LEU A 246 -6.73 1.80 29.50
C LEU A 246 -5.23 2.06 29.67
N PHE A 247 -4.39 1.52 28.78
CA PHE A 247 -2.95 1.78 28.80
C PHE A 247 -2.64 3.27 28.57
N TYR A 248 -3.21 3.89 27.53
CA TYR A 248 -2.96 5.30 27.23
C TYR A 248 -3.62 6.27 28.21
N GLN A 249 -4.73 5.89 28.85
CA GLN A 249 -5.30 6.66 29.97
C GLN A 249 -4.34 6.69 31.16
N LYS A 250 -3.68 5.57 31.46
CA LYS A 250 -2.68 5.49 32.54
C LYS A 250 -1.36 6.15 32.17
N HIS A 251 -0.98 6.11 30.89
CA HIS A 251 0.31 6.57 30.38
C HIS A 251 0.12 7.61 29.27
N SER A 252 -0.65 8.67 29.54
CA SER A 252 -1.03 9.70 28.56
C SER A 252 0.17 10.40 27.93
N TRP A 253 1.27 10.55 28.67
CA TRP A 253 2.51 11.11 28.16
C TRP A 253 3.10 10.30 27.01
N ILE A 254 2.93 8.96 26.97
CA ILE A 254 3.41 8.14 25.85
C ILE A 254 2.69 8.54 24.57
N PHE A 255 1.36 8.74 24.66
CA PHE A 255 0.55 9.15 23.53
C PHE A 255 0.96 10.54 23.03
N ILE A 256 1.15 11.50 23.95
CA ILE A 256 1.62 12.85 23.62
C ILE A 256 3.01 12.79 22.97
N SER A 257 3.95 12.03 23.54
CA SER A 257 5.29 11.86 22.97
C SER A 257 5.26 11.26 21.57
N LEU A 258 4.38 10.29 21.30
CA LEU A 258 4.20 9.72 19.96
C LEU A 258 3.65 10.76 18.98
N ILE A 259 2.66 11.56 19.38
CA ILE A 259 2.13 12.65 18.56
C ILE A 259 3.22 13.68 18.24
N LEU A 260 3.97 14.12 19.26
CA LEU A 260 5.06 15.08 19.09
C LEU A 260 6.16 14.50 18.18
N TYR A 261 6.50 13.22 18.37
CA TYR A 261 7.47 12.52 17.53
C TYR A 261 7.05 12.50 16.05
N PHE A 262 5.83 12.05 15.74
CA PHE A 262 5.36 12.01 14.34
C PHE A 262 5.15 13.41 13.75
N SER A 263 4.73 14.38 14.57
CA SER A 263 4.64 15.78 14.14
C SER A 263 6.02 16.32 13.79
N ALA A 264 7.02 16.11 14.65
CA ALA A 264 8.40 16.51 14.42
C ALA A 264 8.99 15.85 13.17
N LEU A 265 8.74 14.56 12.94
CA LEU A 265 9.14 13.88 11.70
C LEU A 265 8.53 14.55 10.45
N THR A 266 7.28 14.98 10.53
CA THR A 266 6.62 15.69 9.43
C THR A 266 7.26 17.06 9.18
N PHE A 267 7.55 17.83 10.24
CA PHE A 267 8.24 19.13 10.14
C PHE A 267 9.67 19.00 9.62
N LEU A 268 10.43 18.01 10.09
CA LEU A 268 11.75 17.69 9.57
C LEU A 268 11.65 17.37 8.08
N LYS A 269 10.70 16.53 7.66
CA LYS A 269 10.50 16.20 6.24
C LYS A 269 10.22 17.44 5.36
N ILE A 270 9.40 18.38 5.85
CA ILE A 270 9.07 19.64 5.16
C ILE A 270 10.31 20.55 4.98
N ASN A 271 11.23 20.53 5.94
CA ASN A 271 12.49 21.31 5.87
C ASN A 271 13.64 20.55 5.18
N THR A 272 13.51 19.24 4.95
CA THR A 272 14.58 18.39 4.43
C THR A 272 14.53 18.09 2.94
N THR A 273 13.65 18.74 2.19
CA THR A 273 13.88 18.96 0.76
C THR A 273 15.18 19.73 0.50
N GLY A 274 15.81 20.32 1.53
CA GLY A 274 17.23 20.71 1.55
C GLY A 274 18.10 19.84 2.48
N PHE A 275 17.83 19.80 3.78
CA PHE A 275 18.87 19.47 4.77
C PHE A 275 19.27 17.97 4.91
N ILE A 276 18.34 17.01 5.00
CA ILE A 276 18.72 15.56 5.11
C ILE A 276 19.18 15.01 3.75
N GLY A 277 18.61 15.52 2.65
CA GLY A 277 19.06 15.16 1.29
C GLY A 277 20.48 15.65 0.98
N GLU A 278 20.84 16.85 1.45
CA GLU A 278 22.22 17.37 1.37
C GLU A 278 23.15 16.71 2.38
N TYR A 279 22.73 16.52 3.63
CA TYR A 279 23.57 15.87 4.66
C TYR A 279 23.89 14.40 4.33
N LEU A 280 22.94 13.65 3.75
CA LEU A 280 23.21 12.31 3.24
C LEU A 280 24.07 12.33 1.96
N LYS A 281 24.00 13.37 1.13
CA LYS A 281 24.91 13.57 -0.01
C LYS A 281 26.34 13.94 0.42
N GLU A 282 26.49 14.73 1.47
CA GLU A 282 27.77 15.25 1.94
C GLU A 282 28.53 14.26 2.84
N HIS A 283 27.82 13.47 3.65
CA HIS A 283 28.45 12.55 4.62
C HIS A 283 28.35 11.07 4.25
N PHE A 284 27.50 10.70 3.30
CA PHE A 284 27.56 9.40 2.62
C PHE A 284 27.92 9.66 1.17
N VAL A 285 29.20 9.96 0.93
CA VAL A 285 29.77 10.04 -0.42
C VAL A 285 29.66 8.66 -1.06
N TRP A 286 28.62 8.48 -1.86
CA TRP A 286 28.47 7.36 -2.78
C TRP A 286 29.55 7.48 -3.86
N ARG A 287 30.62 6.68 -3.73
CA ARG A 287 31.46 6.28 -4.86
C ARG A 287 30.92 5.00 -5.46
#